data_AF-A0A8T9CI27-F1
#
_entry.id   AF-A0A8T9CI27-F1
#
_cell.length_a   1.000
_cell.length_b   1.000
_cell.length_c   1.000
_cell.angle_alpha   90.00
_cell.angle_beta   90.00
_cell.angle_gamma   90.00
#
_symmetry.space_group_name_H-M   'P 1'
#
loop_
_entity.id
_entity.type
_entity.pdbx_description
1 polymer ?
#
loop_
_entity_poly.entity_id
_entity_poly.type
_entity_poly.pdbx_seq_one_letter_code
_entity_poly.pdbx_strand_id
1 'polypeptide(L)'
;MNPMAIGATPNEIVWKNLKIKKTQRTLRRILTRTIITLMIIFWAIPVAVVGAISNINYLENIVPFLNFINDIPTVILGVVTGLLPSVALSILMSLVPVFCRWMARVSGEVTTPNVELKTQNWYMAFQVVQVFLITTFSSGAASVVSSIINDPSSATDLLAQNLPKASNFYISYFIVQGLGVAAGTLLNIGALVVLTLVAKFLDKSPRKMFKRYMKLAGLGWGSLYPKIGNMCIIAITYSIIAPLVLGFATVGFFFIYLAVRYNTFFVLTNNVDTKGRAYTLGIQQLMTGVYLGEVCLIGLFAINTAPGPIVLMVVFLVFTALYHAAMRHALKPLTNHLPDNLDGDDHVSMFSTADHKTYDAEKTGVPPTEAPTVQPKKFSATKASFFDRIFDPRKFKSYQRVRSVVPQWAPPQYDARDEEFAYFNPAITSQVPNLWIVRDEMGISQREVRESSAVIPITDELARFDEKNKVVWDQANPLAAPIYEKRIDY
;
A
#
# COMPACT_ATOMS: atom_id res chain seq x y z
N MET A 1 2.75 -20.89 -27.30
CA MET A 1 3.48 -20.15 -26.24
C MET A 1 2.48 -19.68 -25.21
N ASN A 2 2.64 -20.01 -23.92
CA ASN A 2 1.79 -19.43 -22.88
C ASN A 2 2.41 -18.12 -22.40
N PRO A 3 1.76 -16.95 -22.59
CA PRO A 3 2.30 -15.67 -22.14
C PRO A 3 2.46 -15.66 -20.62
N MET A 4 3.62 -15.18 -20.13
CA MET A 4 3.93 -15.13 -18.69
C MET A 4 3.22 -13.98 -17.95
N ALA A 5 2.78 -12.96 -18.68
CA ALA A 5 1.95 -11.86 -18.21
C ALA A 5 1.09 -11.36 -19.39
N ILE A 6 -0.15 -10.97 -19.13
CA ILE A 6 -1.09 -10.41 -20.09
C ILE A 6 -1.56 -9.07 -19.54
N GLY A 7 -1.68 -8.05 -20.41
CA GLY A 7 -2.17 -6.73 -20.02
C GLY A 7 -1.27 -5.98 -19.03
N ALA A 8 0.04 -6.26 -19.01
CA ALA A 8 1.00 -5.49 -18.23
C ALA A 8 1.63 -4.41 -19.10
N THR A 9 1.84 -3.22 -18.53
CA THR A 9 2.61 -2.18 -19.22
C THR A 9 4.11 -2.52 -19.16
N PRO A 10 4.93 -2.07 -20.13
CA PRO A 10 6.37 -2.34 -20.13
C PRO A 10 7.09 -2.02 -18.82
N ASN A 11 6.71 -0.90 -18.20
CA ASN A 11 7.29 -0.41 -16.94
C ASN A 11 6.95 -1.31 -15.73
N GLU A 12 5.89 -2.09 -15.81
CA GLU A 12 5.49 -3.03 -14.77
C GLU A 12 6.25 -4.36 -14.84
N ILE A 13 6.93 -4.65 -15.94
CA ILE A 13 7.58 -5.95 -16.15
C ILE A 13 8.86 -6.04 -15.31
N VAL A 14 8.94 -7.05 -14.46
CA VAL A 14 10.15 -7.41 -13.73
C VAL A 14 11.02 -8.30 -14.61
N TRP A 15 11.79 -7.68 -15.50
CA TRP A 15 12.59 -8.36 -16.53
C TRP A 15 13.48 -9.50 -16.00
N LYS A 16 14.05 -9.34 -14.80
CA LYS A 16 14.89 -10.37 -14.14
C LYS A 16 14.14 -11.67 -13.86
N ASN A 17 12.82 -11.61 -13.69
CA ASN A 17 11.99 -12.75 -13.29
C ASN A 17 11.39 -13.53 -14.47
N LEU A 18 11.50 -13.00 -15.70
CA LEU A 18 11.01 -13.67 -16.92
C LEU A 18 11.80 -14.95 -17.23
N LYS A 19 13.11 -14.98 -16.94
CA LYS A 19 13.98 -16.12 -17.27
C LYS A 19 13.83 -17.32 -16.31
N ILE A 20 13.05 -17.18 -15.24
CA ILE A 20 12.96 -18.20 -14.17
C ILE A 20 12.11 -19.39 -14.64
N LYS A 21 12.67 -20.60 -14.57
CA LYS A 21 11.95 -21.85 -14.88
C LYS A 21 10.84 -22.12 -13.85
N LYS A 22 9.77 -22.82 -14.26
CA LYS A 22 8.59 -23.12 -13.41
C LYS A 22 8.97 -23.82 -12.10
N THR A 23 9.87 -24.81 -12.14
CA THR A 23 10.35 -25.55 -10.94
C THR A 23 11.07 -24.64 -9.95
N GLN A 24 12.00 -23.82 -10.45
CA GLN A 24 12.71 -22.82 -9.65
C GLN A 24 11.74 -21.79 -9.04
N ARG A 25 10.72 -21.37 -9.79
CA ARG A 25 9.70 -20.43 -9.30
C ARG A 25 8.88 -21.03 -8.15
N THR A 26 8.46 -22.29 -8.26
CA THR A 26 7.74 -22.98 -7.18
C THR A 26 8.60 -23.08 -5.92
N LEU A 27 9.87 -23.49 -6.05
CA LEU A 27 10.79 -23.56 -4.91
C LEU A 27 11.00 -22.19 -4.24
N ARG A 28 11.23 -21.13 -5.04
CA ARG A 28 11.36 -19.76 -4.53
C ARG A 28 10.09 -19.29 -3.83
N ARG A 29 8.90 -19.62 -4.35
CA ARG A 29 7.61 -19.29 -3.70
C ARG A 29 7.46 -19.96 -2.34
N ILE A 30 7.87 -21.22 -2.21
CA ILE A 30 7.85 -21.94 -0.93
C ILE A 30 8.85 -21.30 0.03
N LEU A 31 10.11 -21.15 -0.39
CA LEU A 31 11.17 -20.59 0.45
C LEU A 31 10.82 -19.18 0.96
N THR A 32 10.39 -18.29 0.06
CA THR A 32 10.02 -16.92 0.45
C THR A 32 8.82 -16.88 1.38
N ARG A 33 7.82 -17.74 1.20
CA ARG A 33 6.70 -17.88 2.13
C ARG A 33 7.17 -18.35 3.50
N THR A 34 8.03 -19.36 3.57
CA THR A 34 8.59 -19.86 4.82
C THR A 34 9.38 -18.77 5.56
N ILE A 35 10.26 -18.05 4.86
CA ILE A 35 11.05 -16.96 5.47
C ILE A 35 10.13 -15.87 6.04
N ILE A 36 9.10 -15.46 5.31
CA ILE A 36 8.14 -14.46 5.79
C ILE A 36 7.36 -14.97 7.00
N THR A 37 6.93 -16.24 7.00
CA THR A 37 6.25 -16.83 8.16
C THR A 37 7.17 -16.84 9.39
N LEU A 38 8.44 -17.25 9.25
CA LEU A 38 9.42 -17.20 10.35
C LEU A 38 9.67 -15.76 10.82
N MET A 39 9.79 -14.81 9.89
CA MET A 39 9.92 -13.39 10.21
C MET A 39 8.73 -12.90 11.04
N ILE A 40 7.50 -13.26 10.68
CA ILE A 40 6.30 -12.86 11.44
C ILE A 40 6.31 -13.47 12.83
N ILE A 41 6.68 -14.74 13.00
CA ILE A 41 6.70 -15.40 14.32
C ILE A 41 7.78 -14.79 15.22
N PHE A 42 8.98 -14.60 14.70
CA PHE A 42 10.15 -14.18 15.47
C PHE A 42 10.39 -12.66 15.49
N TRP A 43 9.47 -11.84 14.98
CA TRP A 43 9.66 -10.38 14.90
C TRP A 43 9.80 -9.68 16.26
N ALA A 44 9.26 -10.29 17.32
CA ALA A 44 9.42 -9.79 18.68
C ALA A 44 10.91 -9.70 19.09
N ILE A 45 11.77 -10.57 18.53
CA ILE A 45 13.21 -10.58 18.83
C ILE A 45 13.90 -9.30 18.33
N PRO A 46 13.82 -8.91 17.05
CA PRO A 46 14.32 -7.61 16.58
C PRO A 46 13.77 -6.42 17.37
N VAL A 47 12.49 -6.44 17.72
CA VAL A 47 11.86 -5.37 18.51
C VAL A 47 12.47 -5.29 19.91
N ALA A 48 12.65 -6.43 20.58
CA ALA A 48 13.29 -6.48 21.90
C ALA A 48 14.75 -6.03 21.85
N VAL A 49 15.51 -6.44 20.82
CA VAL A 49 16.89 -6.00 20.61
C VAL A 49 16.97 -4.50 20.41
N VAL A 50 16.12 -3.91 19.56
CA VAL A 50 16.07 -2.45 19.37
C VAL A 50 15.65 -1.75 20.66
N GLY A 51 14.69 -2.30 21.39
CA GLY A 51 14.27 -1.78 22.70
C GLY A 51 15.42 -1.78 23.73
N ALA A 52 16.20 -2.86 23.79
CA ALA A 52 17.36 -2.99 24.67
C ALA A 52 18.50 -2.04 24.26
N ILE A 53 18.86 -1.99 22.97
CA ILE A 53 19.88 -1.07 22.44
C ILE A 53 19.46 0.39 22.63
N SER A 54 18.16 0.70 22.58
CA SER A 54 17.70 2.07 22.77
C SER A 54 17.64 2.50 24.23
N ASN A 55 17.89 1.58 25.17
CA ASN A 55 17.99 1.87 26.59
C ASN A 55 19.45 2.23 26.94
N ILE A 56 19.69 3.50 27.22
CA ILE A 56 21.03 4.04 27.51
C ILE A 56 21.66 3.35 28.73
N ASN A 57 20.89 3.07 29.79
CA ASN A 57 21.38 2.37 30.98
C ASN A 57 21.85 0.93 30.67
N TYR A 58 21.26 0.28 29.67
CA TYR A 58 21.69 -1.05 29.22
C TYR A 58 22.98 -0.98 28.38
N LEU A 59 23.09 0.03 27.51
CA LEU A 59 24.28 0.27 26.70
C LEU A 59 25.52 0.61 27.53
N GLU A 60 25.36 1.40 28.61
CA GLU A 60 26.43 1.75 29.54
C GLU A 60 27.10 0.51 30.15
N ASN A 61 26.30 -0.50 30.50
CA ASN A 61 26.79 -1.73 31.13
C ASN A 61 27.53 -2.67 30.15
N ILE A 62 27.28 -2.57 28.85
CA ILE A 62 27.83 -3.49 27.84
C ILE A 62 28.98 -2.87 27.04
N VAL A 63 28.96 -1.55 26.84
CA VAL A 63 29.95 -0.85 26.02
C VAL A 63 30.57 0.30 26.84
N PRO A 64 31.66 0.05 27.58
CA PRO A 64 32.26 1.05 28.47
C PRO A 64 32.81 2.29 27.73
N PHE A 65 33.01 2.21 26.41
CA PHE A 65 33.35 3.36 25.56
C PHE A 65 32.22 4.41 25.46
N LEU A 66 30.97 4.05 25.77
CA LEU A 66 29.82 4.96 25.78
C LEU A 66 29.68 5.76 27.08
N ASN A 67 30.60 5.63 28.04
CA ASN A 67 30.59 6.39 29.30
C ASN A 67 30.58 7.91 29.12
N PHE A 68 30.99 8.43 27.94
CA PHE A 68 30.87 9.86 27.61
C PHE A 68 29.41 10.35 27.61
N ILE A 69 28.42 9.46 27.49
CA ILE A 69 27.00 9.80 27.53
C ILE A 69 26.59 10.31 28.92
N ASN A 70 27.28 9.91 29.98
CA ASN A 70 27.02 10.38 31.35
C ASN A 70 27.43 11.85 31.59
N ASP A 71 28.31 12.40 30.76
CA ASP A 71 28.70 13.82 30.82
C ASP A 71 27.71 14.74 30.09
N ILE A 72 26.67 14.16 29.46
CA ILE A 72 25.67 14.92 28.72
C ILE A 72 24.63 15.49 29.71
N PRO A 73 24.21 16.77 29.55
CA PRO A 73 23.15 17.36 30.37
C PRO A 73 21.90 16.49 30.47
N THR A 74 21.36 16.36 31.68
CA THR A 74 20.20 15.50 32.00
C THR A 74 19.00 15.71 31.09
N VAL A 75 18.78 16.95 30.63
CA VAL A 75 17.72 17.30 29.68
C VAL A 75 17.95 16.65 28.31
N ILE A 76 19.18 16.69 27.80
CA ILE A 76 19.54 16.10 26.49
C ILE A 76 19.50 14.57 26.59
N LEU A 77 20.00 14.02 27.69
CA LEU A 77 19.92 12.58 27.95
C LEU A 77 18.47 12.09 28.04
N GLY A 78 17.58 12.87 28.69
CA GLY A 78 16.14 12.61 28.72
C GLY A 78 15.47 12.64 27.33
N VAL A 79 15.85 13.59 26.47
CA VAL A 79 15.35 13.66 25.09
C VAL A 79 15.84 12.47 24.26
N VAL A 80 17.12 12.11 24.35
CA VAL A 80 17.67 10.98 23.61
C VAL A 80 17.05 9.66 24.10
N THR A 81 16.95 9.42 25.40
CA THR A 81 16.33 8.21 25.97
C THR A 81 14.84 8.07 25.63
N GLY A 82 14.09 9.15 25.51
CA GLY A 82 12.67 9.11 25.11
C GLY A 82 12.44 9.01 23.60
N LEU A 83 13.24 9.73 22.80
CA LEU A 83 13.04 9.84 21.35
C LEU A 83 13.70 8.69 20.58
N LEU A 84 14.91 8.27 20.99
CA LEU A 84 15.70 7.28 20.27
C LEU A 84 15.01 5.92 20.15
N PRO A 85 14.41 5.34 21.20
CA PRO A 85 13.64 4.10 21.07
C PRO A 85 12.47 4.24 20.10
N SER A 86 11.73 5.34 20.19
CA SER A 86 10.56 5.61 19.36
C SER A 86 10.94 5.73 17.88
N VAL A 87 12.04 6.42 17.57
CA VAL A 87 12.56 6.58 16.21
C VAL A 87 13.14 5.27 15.69
N ALA A 88 13.95 4.57 16.50
CA ALA A 88 14.56 3.29 16.10
C ALA A 88 13.48 2.22 15.82
N LEU A 89 12.45 2.13 16.67
CA LEU A 89 11.30 1.27 16.44
C LEU A 89 10.52 1.68 15.19
N SER A 90 10.31 2.98 14.96
CA SER A 90 9.63 3.46 13.75
C SER A 90 10.41 3.10 12.48
N ILE A 91 11.73 3.21 12.51
CA ILE A 91 12.61 2.78 11.40
C ILE A 91 12.48 1.27 11.21
N LEU A 92 12.61 0.47 12.28
CA LEU A 92 12.48 -0.98 12.23
C LEU A 92 11.14 -1.41 11.61
N MET A 93 10.03 -0.80 12.04
CA MET A 93 8.70 -1.09 11.49
C MET A 93 8.56 -0.65 10.02
N SER A 94 9.20 0.45 9.63
CA SER A 94 9.20 0.91 8.22
C SER A 94 9.94 -0.04 7.27
N LEU A 95 10.89 -0.84 7.80
CA LEU A 95 11.65 -1.82 7.01
C LEU A 95 10.83 -3.06 6.65
N VAL A 96 9.81 -3.42 7.44
CA VAL A 96 8.98 -4.61 7.21
C VAL A 96 8.36 -4.65 5.80
N PRO A 97 7.57 -3.64 5.37
CA PRO A 97 6.99 -3.67 4.02
C PRO A 97 8.06 -3.60 2.92
N VAL A 98 9.22 -3.00 3.19
CA VAL A 98 10.35 -2.97 2.24
C VAL A 98 10.91 -4.38 2.06
N PHE A 99 11.12 -5.11 3.15
CA PHE A 99 11.58 -6.49 3.13
C PHE A 99 10.55 -7.43 2.48
N CYS A 100 9.26 -7.31 2.83
CA CYS A 100 8.18 -8.06 2.18
C CYS A 100 8.16 -7.85 0.66
N ARG A 101 8.33 -6.60 0.22
CA ARG A 101 8.39 -6.24 -1.21
C ARG A 101 9.63 -6.81 -1.90
N TRP A 102 10.78 -6.77 -1.24
CA TRP A 102 11.99 -7.40 -1.73
C TRP A 102 11.81 -8.91 -1.88
N MET A 103 11.29 -9.58 -0.85
CA MET A 103 10.98 -11.01 -0.89
C MET A 103 9.95 -11.36 -1.97
N ALA A 104 8.96 -10.51 -2.21
CA ALA A 104 7.97 -10.71 -3.26
C ALA A 104 8.61 -10.66 -4.66
N ARG A 105 9.63 -9.81 -4.88
CA ARG A 105 10.44 -9.83 -6.10
C ARG A 105 11.30 -11.09 -6.20
N VAL A 106 11.95 -11.50 -5.12
CA VAL A 106 12.78 -12.73 -5.07
C VAL A 106 11.94 -13.98 -5.34
N SER A 107 10.67 -13.97 -4.93
CA SER A 107 9.71 -15.05 -5.18
C SER A 107 9.45 -15.32 -6.67
N GLY A 108 9.86 -14.42 -7.58
CA GLY A 108 9.72 -14.60 -9.02
C GLY A 108 8.39 -14.11 -9.61
N GLU A 109 7.73 -13.14 -8.98
CA GLU A 109 6.57 -12.48 -9.59
C GLU A 109 6.99 -11.65 -10.81
N VAL A 110 6.24 -11.76 -11.90
CA VAL A 110 6.63 -11.24 -13.22
C VAL A 110 6.32 -9.75 -13.38
N THR A 111 5.33 -9.24 -12.63
CA THR A 111 4.88 -7.84 -12.74
C THR A 111 4.92 -7.14 -11.39
N THR A 112 5.20 -5.83 -11.38
CA THR A 112 5.22 -5.00 -10.18
C THR A 112 3.86 -4.94 -9.45
N PRO A 113 2.69 -4.97 -10.11
CA PRO A 113 1.42 -5.04 -9.39
C PRO A 113 1.25 -6.35 -8.61
N ASN A 114 1.70 -7.48 -9.16
CA ASN A 114 1.65 -8.76 -8.45
C ASN A 114 2.62 -8.79 -7.25
N VAL A 115 3.76 -8.10 -7.35
CA VAL A 115 4.66 -7.87 -6.21
C VAL A 115 3.95 -7.07 -5.12
N GLU A 116 3.23 -5.99 -5.44
CA GLU A 116 2.47 -5.20 -4.46
C GLU A 116 1.35 -6.02 -3.81
N LEU A 117 0.56 -6.78 -4.58
CA LEU A 117 -0.51 -7.63 -4.04
C LEU A 117 0.02 -8.70 -3.07
N LYS A 118 1.18 -9.29 -3.40
CA LYS A 118 1.83 -10.27 -2.53
C LYS A 118 2.38 -9.62 -1.26
N THR A 119 2.97 -8.43 -1.41
CA THR A 119 3.42 -7.60 -0.29
C THR A 119 2.26 -7.24 0.63
N GLN A 120 1.11 -6.84 0.08
CA GLN A 120 -0.12 -6.56 0.83
C GLN A 120 -0.54 -7.76 1.67
N ASN A 121 -0.58 -8.96 1.09
CA ASN A 121 -0.95 -10.18 1.83
C ASN A 121 0.00 -10.48 2.99
N TRP A 122 1.30 -10.47 2.74
CA TRP A 122 2.29 -10.78 3.76
C TRP A 122 2.34 -9.71 4.86
N TYR A 123 2.27 -8.44 4.48
CA TYR A 123 2.30 -7.34 5.42
C TYR A 123 0.98 -7.22 6.20
N MET A 124 -0.17 -7.59 5.61
CA MET A 124 -1.43 -7.72 6.36
C MET A 124 -1.35 -8.79 7.44
N ALA A 125 -0.83 -9.98 7.10
CA ALA A 125 -0.62 -11.03 8.10
C ALA A 125 0.31 -10.58 9.22
N PHE A 126 1.39 -9.87 8.87
CA PHE A 126 2.28 -9.26 9.86
C PHE A 126 1.53 -8.26 10.76
N GLN A 127 0.75 -7.34 10.19
CA GLN A 127 0.00 -6.34 10.97
C GLN A 127 -0.99 -7.01 11.94
N VAL A 128 -1.74 -8.00 11.49
CA VAL A 128 -2.70 -8.71 12.34
C VAL A 128 -1.98 -9.46 13.46
N VAL A 129 -0.90 -10.18 13.18
CA VAL A 129 -0.21 -10.96 14.21
C VAL A 129 0.57 -10.07 15.18
N GLN A 130 1.39 -9.16 14.67
CA GLN A 130 2.33 -8.38 15.47
C GLN A 130 1.70 -7.12 16.07
N VAL A 131 0.91 -6.38 15.29
CA VAL A 131 0.36 -5.09 15.75
C VAL A 131 -0.99 -5.27 16.44
N PHE A 132 -1.78 -6.28 16.05
CA PHE A 132 -3.07 -6.55 16.70
C PHE A 132 -2.99 -7.64 17.77
N LEU A 133 -2.68 -8.89 17.42
CA LEU A 133 -2.73 -10.00 18.37
C LEU A 133 -1.69 -9.84 19.49
N ILE A 134 -0.40 -9.69 19.15
CA ILE A 134 0.67 -9.61 20.17
C ILE A 134 0.48 -8.41 21.10
N THR A 135 0.07 -7.25 20.58
CA THR A 135 -0.20 -6.07 21.42
C THR A 135 -1.41 -6.27 22.32
N THR A 136 -2.43 -6.99 21.87
CA THR A 136 -3.58 -7.36 22.71
C THR A 136 -3.15 -8.26 23.88
N PHE A 137 -2.13 -9.10 23.70
CA PHE A 137 -1.57 -9.98 24.73
C PHE A 137 -0.35 -9.39 25.46
N SER A 138 -0.11 -8.07 25.38
CA SER A 138 1.15 -7.41 25.76
C SER A 138 1.67 -7.69 27.19
N SER A 139 0.88 -8.26 28.10
CA SER A 139 1.35 -8.74 29.41
C SER A 139 2.02 -10.14 29.38
N GLY A 140 2.15 -10.79 28.21
CA GLY A 140 2.78 -12.10 28.11
C GLY A 140 2.70 -12.77 26.73
N ALA A 141 3.19 -12.13 25.66
CA ALA A 141 3.14 -12.74 24.32
C ALA A 141 3.87 -14.10 24.25
N ALA A 142 5.02 -14.23 24.94
CA ALA A 142 5.78 -15.48 25.00
C ALA A 142 5.05 -16.57 25.81
N SER A 143 4.40 -16.19 26.91
CA SER A 143 3.61 -17.13 27.72
C SER A 143 2.34 -17.55 26.99
N VAL A 144 1.66 -16.65 26.28
CA VAL A 144 0.48 -16.96 25.46
C VAL A 144 0.83 -17.91 24.31
N VAL A 145 1.93 -17.69 23.59
CA VAL A 145 2.37 -18.61 22.53
C VAL A 145 2.68 -20.00 23.11
N SER A 146 3.38 -20.07 24.24
CA SER A 146 3.63 -21.34 24.94
C SER A 146 2.33 -22.02 25.37
N SER A 147 1.39 -21.29 25.96
CA SER A 147 0.08 -21.80 26.37
C SER A 147 -0.75 -22.33 25.20
N ILE A 148 -0.74 -21.64 24.04
CA ILE A 148 -1.48 -22.07 22.85
C ILE A 148 -0.85 -23.32 22.20
N ILE A 149 0.48 -23.44 22.21
CA ILE A 149 1.16 -24.65 21.70
C ILE A 149 0.82 -25.86 22.58
N ASN A 150 0.81 -25.68 23.89
CA ASN A 150 0.54 -26.76 24.84
C ASN A 150 -0.94 -27.12 24.90
N ASP A 151 -1.83 -26.13 24.76
CA ASP A 151 -3.27 -26.31 24.71
C ASP A 151 -3.90 -25.33 23.69
N PRO A 152 -4.15 -25.78 22.45
CA PRO A 152 -4.78 -24.96 21.42
C PRO A 152 -6.19 -24.47 21.79
N SER A 153 -6.89 -25.17 22.70
CA SER A 153 -8.23 -24.78 23.13
C SER A 153 -8.22 -23.54 24.03
N SER A 154 -7.11 -23.31 24.75
CA SER A 154 -6.93 -22.13 25.60
C SER A 154 -6.87 -20.80 24.83
N ALA A 155 -6.66 -20.84 23.51
CA ALA A 155 -6.56 -19.64 22.69
C ALA A 155 -7.83 -18.78 22.78
N THR A 156 -9.02 -19.39 22.71
CA THR A 156 -10.29 -18.66 22.79
C THR A 156 -10.48 -17.98 24.14
N ASP A 157 -10.08 -18.64 25.22
CA ASP A 157 -10.19 -18.09 26.57
C ASP A 157 -9.20 -16.94 26.80
N LEU A 158 -7.96 -17.10 26.33
CA LEU A 158 -6.95 -16.06 26.38
C LEU A 158 -7.36 -14.83 25.58
N LEU A 159 -7.95 -15.01 24.38
CA LEU A 159 -8.51 -13.91 23.61
C LEU A 159 -9.62 -13.22 24.41
N ALA A 160 -10.61 -13.97 24.91
CA ALA A 160 -11.76 -13.41 25.61
C ALA A 160 -11.40 -12.59 26.86
N GLN A 161 -10.34 -12.97 27.57
CA GLN A 161 -9.89 -12.25 28.77
C GLN A 161 -9.05 -11.01 28.48
N ASN A 162 -8.24 -11.03 27.42
CA ASN A 162 -7.27 -9.96 27.14
C ASN A 162 -7.79 -8.92 26.16
N LEU A 163 -8.64 -9.33 25.21
CA LEU A 163 -9.16 -8.42 24.18
C LEU A 163 -9.93 -7.25 24.80
N PRO A 164 -10.88 -7.44 25.76
CA PRO A 164 -11.56 -6.32 26.41
C PRO A 164 -10.60 -5.39 27.17
N LYS A 165 -9.57 -5.94 27.84
CA LYS A 165 -8.58 -5.16 28.61
C LYS A 165 -7.73 -4.25 27.71
N ALA A 166 -7.42 -4.70 26.50
CA ALA A 166 -6.64 -3.94 25.52
C ALA A 166 -7.43 -2.79 24.85
N SER A 167 -8.74 -2.64 25.10
CA SER A 167 -9.57 -1.59 24.51
C SER A 167 -9.05 -0.16 24.78
N ASN A 168 -8.59 0.12 26.00
CA ASN A 168 -8.02 1.43 26.37
C ASN A 168 -6.76 1.77 25.56
N PHE A 169 -5.92 0.77 25.30
CA PHE A 169 -4.77 0.92 24.42
C PHE A 169 -5.23 1.28 22.99
N TYR A 170 -6.23 0.59 22.45
CA TYR A 170 -6.70 0.86 21.09
C TYR A 170 -7.43 2.20 20.96
N ILE A 171 -8.13 2.67 21.98
CA ILE A 171 -8.64 4.05 22.01
C ILE A 171 -7.50 5.05 21.84
N SER A 172 -6.44 4.91 22.64
CA SER A 172 -5.26 5.77 22.56
C SER A 172 -4.56 5.65 21.21
N TYR A 173 -4.46 4.44 20.67
CA TYR A 173 -3.91 4.16 19.35
C TYR A 173 -4.68 4.89 18.25
N PHE A 174 -6.02 4.87 18.24
CA PHE A 174 -6.83 5.60 17.26
C PHE A 174 -6.68 7.11 17.37
N ILE A 175 -6.54 7.65 18.59
CA ILE A 175 -6.27 9.08 18.79
C ILE A 175 -4.91 9.46 18.19
N VAL A 176 -3.85 8.69 18.49
CA VAL A 176 -2.50 8.95 17.99
C VAL A 176 -2.41 8.78 16.47
N GLN A 177 -3.00 7.73 15.91
CA GLN A 177 -3.04 7.54 14.45
C GLN A 177 -3.91 8.61 13.76
N GLY A 178 -5.06 8.92 14.35
CA GLY A 178 -6.04 9.85 13.81
C GLY A 178 -5.58 11.30 13.80
N LEU A 179 -4.97 11.78 14.88
CA LEU A 179 -4.49 13.16 14.99
C LEU A 179 -3.02 13.27 14.58
N GLY A 180 -2.15 12.51 15.24
CA GLY A 180 -0.70 12.64 15.07
C GLY A 180 -0.23 12.17 13.69
N VAL A 181 -0.57 10.94 13.30
CA VAL A 181 -0.13 10.40 12.02
C VAL A 181 -0.83 11.09 10.85
N ALA A 182 -2.12 11.41 10.95
CA ALA A 182 -2.81 12.17 9.89
C ALA A 182 -2.16 13.55 9.69
N ALA A 183 -1.90 14.30 10.76
CA ALA A 183 -1.19 15.59 10.67
C ALA A 183 0.21 15.42 10.05
N GLY A 184 0.97 14.40 10.47
CA GLY A 184 2.28 14.12 9.91
C GLY A 184 2.26 13.73 8.43
N THR A 185 1.22 13.02 7.99
CA THR A 185 1.02 12.72 6.57
C THR A 185 0.61 13.96 5.77
N LEU A 186 -0.22 14.84 6.33
CA LEU A 186 -0.63 16.08 5.67
C LEU A 186 0.56 17.03 5.45
N LEU A 187 1.44 17.14 6.45
CA LEU A 187 2.70 17.90 6.35
C LEU A 187 3.76 17.23 5.46
N ASN A 188 3.53 15.97 5.06
CA ASN A 188 4.48 15.12 4.37
C ASN A 188 5.89 15.19 4.98
N ILE A 189 5.97 14.97 6.31
CA ILE A 189 7.20 15.13 7.11
C ILE A 189 8.37 14.35 6.48
N GLY A 190 8.12 13.15 5.96
CA GLY A 190 9.14 12.33 5.30
C GLY A 190 9.78 13.05 4.11
N ALA A 191 8.99 13.60 3.19
CA ALA A 191 9.53 14.35 2.06
C ALA A 191 10.25 15.62 2.53
N LEU A 192 9.69 16.33 3.52
CA LEU A 192 10.27 17.56 4.05
C LEU A 192 11.66 17.31 4.66
N VAL A 193 11.81 16.29 5.51
CA VAL A 193 13.10 15.90 6.10
C VAL A 193 14.08 15.44 5.00
N VAL A 194 13.62 14.66 4.03
CA VAL A 194 14.47 14.17 2.93
C VAL A 194 14.99 15.29 2.04
N LEU A 195 14.18 16.31 1.76
CA LEU A 195 14.56 17.45 0.92
C LEU A 195 15.37 18.50 1.69
N THR A 196 15.09 18.74 2.97
CA THR A 196 15.72 19.83 3.73
C THR A 196 17.01 19.42 4.44
N LEU A 197 17.04 18.20 5.00
CA LEU A 197 18.16 17.69 5.80
C LEU A 197 18.97 16.67 5.00
N VAL A 198 18.34 15.60 4.51
CA VAL A 198 19.06 14.48 3.90
C VAL A 198 19.69 14.87 2.56
N ALA A 199 19.00 15.66 1.73
CA ALA A 199 19.51 16.11 0.44
C ALA A 199 20.84 16.85 0.58
N LYS A 200 20.99 17.70 1.62
CA LYS A 200 22.23 18.47 1.88
C LYS A 200 23.46 17.58 2.09
N PHE A 201 23.30 16.35 2.57
CA PHE A 201 24.42 15.44 2.84
C PHE A 201 24.59 14.34 1.78
N LEU A 202 23.49 13.86 1.17
CA LEU A 202 23.52 12.74 0.23
C LEU A 202 23.69 13.17 -1.24
N ASP A 203 23.23 14.35 -1.60
CA ASP A 203 23.21 14.79 -2.99
C ASP A 203 24.53 15.46 -3.37
N LYS A 204 25.49 14.63 -3.74
CA LYS A 204 26.82 15.07 -4.20
C LYS A 204 26.92 15.27 -5.71
N SER A 205 25.89 14.93 -6.48
CA SER A 205 25.90 15.06 -7.95
C SER A 205 24.61 15.69 -8.50
N PRO A 206 24.69 16.45 -9.61
CA PRO A 206 23.51 17.08 -10.24
C PRO A 206 22.42 16.07 -10.55
N ARG A 207 22.81 14.91 -11.08
CA ARG A 207 21.91 13.79 -11.37
C ARG A 207 21.12 13.33 -10.15
N LYS A 208 21.74 13.24 -8.97
CA LYS A 208 21.03 12.82 -7.74
C LYS A 208 20.04 13.90 -7.28
N MET A 209 20.45 15.18 -7.33
CA MET A 209 19.57 16.31 -7.01
C MET A 209 18.34 16.36 -7.92
N PHE A 210 18.55 16.29 -9.24
CA PHE A 210 17.47 16.28 -10.22
C PHE A 210 16.53 15.09 -10.05
N LYS A 211 17.08 13.87 -9.92
CA LYS A 211 16.26 12.67 -9.72
C LYS A 211 15.43 12.75 -8.43
N ARG A 212 15.96 13.36 -7.36
CA ARG A 212 15.20 13.58 -6.12
C ARG A 212 14.10 14.60 -6.30
N TYR A 213 14.37 15.69 -7.03
CA TYR A 213 13.43 16.77 -7.27
C TYR A 213 12.27 16.36 -8.18
N MET A 214 12.56 15.65 -9.27
CA MET A 214 11.54 15.25 -10.26
C MET A 214 10.75 13.99 -9.88
N LYS A 215 11.27 13.16 -8.97
CA LYS A 215 10.62 11.90 -8.63
C LYS A 215 9.58 12.09 -7.53
N LEU A 216 8.31 12.08 -7.93
CA LEU A 216 7.18 12.05 -7.01
C LEU A 216 7.13 10.73 -6.23
N ALA A 217 6.70 10.82 -4.97
CA ALA A 217 6.50 9.65 -4.12
C ALA A 217 5.32 8.81 -4.64
N GLY A 218 5.54 7.49 -4.76
CA GLY A 218 4.52 6.56 -5.21
C GLY A 218 3.57 6.14 -4.11
N LEU A 219 2.30 5.90 -4.47
CA LEU A 219 1.34 5.16 -3.65
C LEU A 219 1.81 3.70 -3.49
N GLY A 220 2.43 3.39 -2.36
CA GLY A 220 2.84 2.04 -2.02
C GLY A 220 1.66 1.18 -1.55
N TRP A 221 0.83 0.70 -2.49
CA TRP A 221 -0.39 -0.06 -2.20
C TRP A 221 -0.16 -1.24 -1.24
N GLY A 222 0.93 -1.99 -1.42
CA GLY A 222 1.30 -3.12 -0.59
C GLY A 222 1.61 -2.77 0.87
N SER A 223 1.93 -1.51 1.17
CA SER A 223 2.16 -1.00 2.52
C SER A 223 0.97 -0.23 3.09
N LEU A 224 0.23 0.49 2.25
CA LEU A 224 -0.89 1.34 2.67
C LEU A 224 -2.09 0.51 3.10
N TYR A 225 -2.49 -0.48 2.28
CA TYR A 225 -3.66 -1.33 2.56
C TYR A 225 -3.52 -2.09 3.88
N PRO A 226 -2.39 -2.75 4.20
CA PRO A 226 -2.25 -3.42 5.48
C PRO A 226 -2.30 -2.51 6.69
N LYS A 227 -1.70 -1.32 6.61
CA LYS A 227 -1.69 -0.36 7.72
C LYS A 227 -3.11 0.10 8.05
N ILE A 228 -3.86 0.56 7.05
CA ILE A 228 -5.24 1.04 7.23
C ILE A 228 -6.18 -0.14 7.50
N GLY A 229 -6.01 -1.24 6.78
CA GLY A 229 -6.86 -2.43 6.93
C GLY A 229 -6.74 -3.07 8.31
N ASN A 230 -5.56 -3.07 8.94
CA ASN A 230 -5.43 -3.50 10.33
C ASN A 230 -6.18 -2.59 11.30
N MET A 231 -6.16 -1.26 11.10
CA MET A 231 -7.01 -0.35 11.87
C MET A 231 -8.49 -0.70 11.72
N CYS A 232 -8.94 -1.04 10.51
CA CYS A 232 -10.32 -1.46 10.27
C CYS A 232 -10.63 -2.80 10.95
N ILE A 233 -9.71 -3.77 10.90
CA ILE A 233 -9.83 -5.06 11.59
C ILE A 233 -10.00 -4.86 13.09
N ILE A 234 -9.19 -3.98 13.71
CA ILE A 234 -9.31 -3.61 15.13
C ILE A 234 -10.70 -3.00 15.40
N ALA A 235 -11.12 -2.01 14.61
CA ALA A 235 -12.42 -1.35 14.80
C ALA A 235 -13.60 -2.32 14.69
N ILE A 236 -13.56 -3.24 13.71
CA ILE A 236 -14.59 -4.28 13.53
C ILE A 236 -14.59 -5.23 14.73
N THR A 237 -13.41 -5.71 15.14
CA THR A 237 -13.30 -6.66 16.27
C THR A 237 -13.85 -6.05 17.56
N TYR A 238 -13.55 -4.77 17.83
CA TYR A 238 -14.00 -4.08 19.03
C TYR A 238 -15.41 -3.49 18.95
N SER A 239 -16.07 -3.50 17.79
CA SER A 239 -17.36 -2.87 17.60
C SER A 239 -18.43 -3.35 18.59
N ILE A 240 -18.42 -4.66 18.90
CA ILE A 240 -19.36 -5.29 19.85
C ILE A 240 -18.74 -5.37 21.25
N ILE A 241 -17.43 -5.60 21.36
CA ILE A 241 -16.73 -5.84 22.65
C ILE A 241 -16.58 -4.54 23.45
N ALA A 242 -16.18 -3.46 22.80
CA ALA A 242 -15.99 -2.14 23.41
C ALA A 242 -16.42 -1.04 22.41
N PRO A 243 -17.74 -0.73 22.34
CA PRO A 243 -18.29 0.18 21.33
C PRO A 243 -17.65 1.58 21.32
N LEU A 244 -17.10 2.03 22.45
CA LEU A 244 -16.39 3.30 22.54
C LEU A 244 -15.19 3.38 21.58
N VAL A 245 -14.50 2.26 21.34
CA VAL A 245 -13.39 2.17 20.37
C VAL A 245 -13.88 2.58 18.97
N LEU A 246 -15.10 2.22 18.59
CA LEU A 246 -15.69 2.55 17.29
C LEU A 246 -15.90 4.06 17.11
N GLY A 247 -16.28 4.77 18.19
CA GLY A 247 -16.41 6.22 18.18
C GLY A 247 -15.08 6.92 17.85
N PHE A 248 -14.02 6.57 18.58
CA PHE A 248 -12.67 7.09 18.32
C PHE A 248 -12.12 6.64 16.97
N ALA A 249 -12.38 5.41 16.55
CA ALA A 249 -12.01 4.92 15.24
C ALA A 249 -12.65 5.75 14.12
N THR A 250 -13.93 6.11 14.26
CA THR A 250 -14.65 6.94 13.27
C THR A 250 -14.00 8.31 13.10
N VAL A 251 -13.69 8.99 14.21
CA VAL A 251 -12.99 10.29 14.20
C VAL A 251 -11.59 10.14 13.61
N GLY A 252 -10.85 9.09 14.00
CA GLY A 252 -9.50 8.83 13.48
C GLY A 252 -9.49 8.55 11.97
N PHE A 253 -10.43 7.73 11.49
CA PHE A 253 -10.59 7.47 10.06
C PHE A 253 -11.00 8.71 9.27
N PHE A 254 -11.81 9.60 9.85
CA PHE A 254 -12.18 10.86 9.20
C PHE A 254 -10.94 11.73 8.92
N PHE A 255 -10.05 11.92 9.90
CA PHE A 255 -8.83 12.69 9.69
C PHE A 255 -7.85 12.01 8.74
N ILE A 256 -7.67 10.68 8.88
CA ILE A 256 -6.82 9.91 7.95
C ILE A 256 -7.36 10.00 6.52
N TYR A 257 -8.69 9.93 6.34
CA TYR A 257 -9.32 10.07 5.03
C TYR A 257 -9.01 11.44 4.42
N LEU A 258 -9.16 12.53 5.17
CA LEU A 258 -8.82 13.87 4.67
C LEU A 258 -7.33 13.97 4.29
N ALA A 259 -6.44 13.48 5.13
CA ALA A 259 -4.99 13.56 4.89
C ALA A 259 -4.54 12.71 3.69
N VAL A 260 -5.03 11.47 3.57
CA VAL A 260 -4.72 10.59 2.44
C VAL A 260 -5.34 11.12 1.15
N ARG A 261 -6.58 11.64 1.20
CA ARG A 261 -7.25 12.25 0.06
C ARG A 261 -6.44 13.43 -0.48
N TYR A 262 -6.06 14.38 0.39
CA TYR A 262 -5.26 15.53 -0.02
C TYR A 262 -3.94 15.11 -0.67
N ASN A 263 -3.19 14.22 -0.02
CA ASN A 263 -1.91 13.73 -0.56
C ASN A 263 -2.07 13.00 -1.90
N THR A 264 -3.15 12.22 -2.07
CA THR A 264 -3.40 11.49 -3.32
C THR A 264 -3.65 12.42 -4.50
N PHE A 265 -4.31 13.57 -4.27
CA PHE A 265 -4.58 14.54 -5.34
C PHE A 265 -3.40 15.46 -5.66
N PHE A 266 -2.62 15.89 -4.66
CA PHE A 266 -1.68 16.99 -4.83
C PHE A 266 -0.20 16.59 -4.73
N VAL A 267 0.13 15.44 -4.15
CA VAL A 267 1.52 15.13 -3.74
C VAL A 267 2.01 13.78 -4.25
N LEU A 268 1.14 12.77 -4.27
CA LEU A 268 1.49 11.41 -4.63
C LEU A 268 1.18 11.12 -6.09
N THR A 269 1.94 10.19 -6.66
CA THR A 269 1.66 9.62 -7.98
C THR A 269 1.35 8.12 -7.86
N ASN A 270 0.59 7.57 -8.80
CA ASN A 270 0.37 6.14 -8.87
C ASN A 270 1.48 5.48 -9.70
N ASN A 271 2.50 4.96 -9.02
CA ASN A 271 3.65 4.31 -9.67
C ASN A 271 3.36 2.88 -10.14
N VAL A 272 2.33 2.23 -9.56
CA VAL A 272 2.01 0.83 -9.84
C VAL A 272 0.49 0.69 -9.86
N ASP A 273 -0.07 0.33 -11.01
CA ASP A 273 -1.50 0.11 -11.12
C ASP A 273 -1.86 -1.36 -10.85
N THR A 274 -2.68 -1.58 -9.82
CA THR A 274 -3.20 -2.93 -9.50
C THR A 274 -4.56 -3.20 -10.14
N LYS A 275 -5.10 -2.26 -10.91
CA LYS A 275 -6.39 -2.37 -11.61
C LYS A 275 -7.54 -2.71 -10.66
N GLY A 276 -7.50 -2.15 -9.45
CA GLY A 276 -8.49 -2.42 -8.38
C GLY A 276 -8.32 -3.75 -7.64
N ARG A 277 -7.37 -4.62 -8.03
CA ARG A 277 -7.17 -5.92 -7.34
C ARG A 277 -6.79 -5.76 -5.87
N ALA A 278 -6.00 -4.74 -5.53
CA ALA A 278 -5.59 -4.46 -4.15
C ALA A 278 -6.80 -4.14 -3.24
N TYR A 279 -7.81 -3.45 -3.79
CA TYR A 279 -9.06 -3.14 -3.10
C TYR A 279 -9.87 -4.40 -2.80
N THR A 280 -10.06 -5.25 -3.82
CA THR A 280 -10.81 -6.52 -3.63
C THR A 280 -10.15 -7.43 -2.61
N LEU A 281 -8.81 -7.47 -2.61
CA LEU A 281 -8.02 -8.19 -1.61
C LEU A 281 -8.18 -7.56 -0.22
N GLY A 282 -8.17 -6.24 -0.14
CA GLY A 282 -8.38 -5.49 1.10
C GLY A 282 -9.73 -5.82 1.75
N ILE A 283 -10.83 -5.81 1.00
CA ILE A 283 -12.16 -6.19 1.51
C ILE A 283 -12.15 -7.61 2.07
N GLN A 284 -11.58 -8.57 1.34
CA GLN A 284 -11.47 -9.96 1.82
C GLN A 284 -10.65 -10.05 3.11
N GLN A 285 -9.60 -9.24 3.24
CA GLN A 285 -8.79 -9.18 4.44
C GLN A 285 -9.56 -8.59 5.64
N LEU A 286 -10.50 -7.66 5.43
CA LEU A 286 -11.33 -7.10 6.51
C LEU A 286 -12.20 -8.16 7.21
N MET A 287 -12.59 -9.23 6.50
CA MET A 287 -13.31 -10.36 7.11
C MET A 287 -12.54 -11.00 8.26
N THR A 288 -11.20 -10.86 8.28
CA THR A 288 -10.36 -11.30 9.40
C THR A 288 -10.80 -10.66 10.72
N GLY A 289 -11.20 -9.38 10.71
CA GLY A 289 -11.71 -8.71 11.91
C GLY A 289 -13.06 -9.26 12.37
N VAL A 290 -13.92 -9.68 11.45
CA VAL A 290 -15.19 -10.34 11.78
C VAL A 290 -14.92 -11.68 12.45
N TYR A 291 -14.04 -12.52 11.86
CA TYR A 291 -13.67 -13.80 12.48
C TYR A 291 -13.04 -13.63 13.86
N LEU A 292 -12.12 -12.66 14.02
CA LEU A 292 -11.49 -12.40 15.31
C LEU A 292 -12.52 -11.95 16.35
N GLY A 293 -13.50 -11.14 15.95
CA GLY A 293 -14.63 -10.74 16.80
C GLY A 293 -15.50 -11.92 17.20
N GLU A 294 -15.92 -12.76 16.25
CA GLU A 294 -16.74 -13.95 16.50
C GLU A 294 -16.03 -14.94 17.44
N VAL A 295 -14.76 -15.26 17.17
CA VAL A 295 -13.95 -16.17 18.00
C VAL A 295 -13.79 -15.62 19.42
N CYS A 296 -13.57 -14.31 19.57
CA CYS A 296 -13.49 -13.67 20.88
C CYS A 296 -14.82 -13.72 21.64
N LEU A 297 -15.95 -13.49 20.96
CA LEU A 297 -17.28 -13.56 21.57
C LEU A 297 -17.65 -14.98 21.98
N ILE A 298 -17.27 -15.99 21.19
CA ILE A 298 -17.40 -17.41 21.59
C ILE A 298 -16.67 -17.66 22.90
N GLY A 299 -15.40 -17.24 23.00
CA GLY A 299 -14.63 -17.36 24.25
C GLY A 299 -15.26 -16.59 25.41
N LEU A 300 -15.80 -15.39 25.17
CA LEU A 300 -16.43 -14.57 26.21
C LEU A 300 -17.72 -15.21 26.75
N PHE A 301 -18.53 -15.82 25.89
CA PHE A 301 -19.73 -16.54 26.32
C PHE A 301 -19.41 -17.90 26.95
N ALA A 302 -18.32 -18.56 26.53
CA ALA A 302 -17.82 -19.78 27.14
C ALA A 302 -17.43 -19.57 28.61
N ILE A 303 -16.70 -18.49 28.90
CA ILE A 303 -16.33 -18.12 30.28
C ILE A 303 -17.57 -17.82 31.14
N ASN A 304 -18.59 -17.19 30.55
CA ASN A 304 -19.84 -16.84 31.25
C ASN A 304 -20.88 -17.98 31.29
N THR A 305 -20.48 -19.22 30.95
CA THR A 305 -21.31 -20.43 31.01
C THR A 305 -22.69 -20.31 30.33
N ALA A 306 -22.77 -19.58 29.21
CA ALA A 306 -24.02 -19.33 28.48
C ALA A 306 -24.12 -20.20 27.21
N PRO A 307 -24.74 -21.40 27.27
CA PRO A 307 -24.70 -22.35 26.15
C PRO A 307 -25.47 -21.88 24.91
N GLY A 308 -26.61 -21.19 25.08
CA GLY A 308 -27.42 -20.68 23.96
C GLY A 308 -26.65 -19.70 23.06
N PRO A 309 -26.10 -18.60 23.61
CA PRO A 309 -25.27 -17.67 22.86
C PRO A 309 -24.06 -18.30 22.16
N ILE A 310 -23.40 -19.29 22.78
CA ILE A 310 -22.27 -19.99 22.17
C ILE A 310 -22.71 -20.72 20.89
N VAL A 311 -23.79 -21.51 20.96
CA VAL A 311 -24.32 -22.24 19.80
C VAL A 311 -24.68 -21.27 18.67
N LEU A 312 -25.34 -20.17 18.99
CA LEU A 312 -25.71 -19.14 18.02
C LEU A 312 -24.46 -18.49 17.39
N MET A 313 -23.42 -18.18 18.16
CA MET A 313 -22.17 -17.63 17.62
C MET A 313 -21.42 -18.62 16.70
N VAL A 314 -21.43 -19.92 17.03
CA VAL A 314 -20.86 -20.94 16.15
C VAL A 314 -21.63 -21.02 14.82
N VAL A 315 -22.96 -20.93 14.85
CA VAL A 315 -23.79 -20.85 13.64
C VAL A 315 -23.45 -19.60 12.82
N PHE A 316 -23.30 -18.43 13.46
CA PHE A 316 -22.87 -17.21 12.77
C PHE A 316 -21.49 -17.36 12.12
N LEU A 317 -20.52 -17.98 12.79
CA LEU A 317 -19.19 -18.23 12.23
C LEU A 317 -19.26 -19.07 10.95
N VAL A 318 -20.13 -20.09 10.92
CA VAL A 318 -20.39 -20.89 9.70
C VAL A 318 -20.99 -20.03 8.60
N PHE A 319 -22.00 -19.20 8.89
CA PHE A 319 -22.57 -18.27 7.91
C PHE A 319 -21.53 -17.26 7.39
N THR A 320 -20.67 -16.74 8.26
CA THR A 320 -19.59 -15.83 7.89
C THR A 320 -18.58 -16.51 6.97
N ALA A 321 -18.24 -17.78 7.22
CA ALA A 321 -17.43 -18.59 6.31
C ALA A 321 -18.07 -18.79 4.93
N LEU A 322 -19.38 -19.11 4.89
CA LEU A 322 -20.13 -19.24 3.65
C LEU A 322 -20.19 -17.91 2.88
N TYR A 323 -20.48 -16.80 3.57
CA TYR A 323 -20.49 -15.46 2.99
C TYR A 323 -19.13 -15.08 2.41
N HIS A 324 -18.04 -15.32 3.14
CA HIS A 324 -16.69 -15.03 2.65
C HIS A 324 -16.34 -15.89 1.42
N ALA A 325 -16.75 -17.16 1.40
CA ALA A 325 -16.59 -18.02 0.22
C ALA A 325 -17.38 -17.50 -0.99
N ALA A 326 -18.64 -17.11 -0.79
CA ALA A 326 -19.49 -16.51 -1.83
C ALA A 326 -18.90 -15.18 -2.34
N MET A 327 -18.42 -14.30 -1.45
CA MET A 327 -17.76 -13.05 -1.81
C MET A 327 -16.50 -13.30 -2.63
N ARG A 328 -15.68 -14.29 -2.25
CA ARG A 328 -14.48 -14.67 -3.03
C ARG A 328 -14.87 -15.19 -4.41
N HIS A 329 -15.91 -16.01 -4.50
CA HIS A 329 -16.40 -16.54 -5.76
C HIS A 329 -16.90 -15.42 -6.69
N ALA A 330 -17.68 -14.47 -6.17
CA ALA A 330 -18.22 -13.34 -6.93
C ALA A 330 -17.15 -12.34 -7.40
N LEU A 331 -16.11 -12.07 -6.59
CA LEU A 331 -15.04 -11.12 -6.93
C LEU A 331 -13.97 -11.72 -7.86
N LYS A 332 -13.79 -13.04 -7.88
CA LYS A 332 -12.75 -13.70 -8.68
C LYS A 332 -12.86 -13.46 -10.19
N PRO A 333 -14.04 -13.53 -10.85
CA PRO A 333 -14.13 -13.24 -12.29
C PRO A 333 -13.81 -11.78 -12.59
N LEU A 334 -14.32 -10.84 -11.77
CA LEU A 334 -14.14 -9.39 -11.92
C LEU A 334 -12.69 -8.90 -11.79
N THR A 335 -11.83 -9.70 -11.15
CA THR A 335 -10.43 -9.32 -10.86
C THR A 335 -9.40 -9.95 -11.78
N ASN A 336 -9.76 -11.02 -12.50
CA ASN A 336 -8.82 -11.79 -13.31
C ASN A 336 -9.10 -11.69 -14.81
N HIS A 337 -10.33 -11.32 -15.21
CA HIS A 337 -10.71 -11.23 -16.62
C HIS A 337 -11.34 -9.86 -16.87
N LEU A 338 -11.00 -9.25 -18.01
CA LEU A 338 -11.85 -8.21 -18.57
C LEU A 338 -13.13 -8.88 -19.08
N PRO A 339 -14.32 -8.33 -18.84
CA PRO A 339 -15.53 -8.81 -19.49
C PRO A 339 -15.41 -8.63 -21.01
N ASP A 340 -15.73 -9.65 -21.80
CA ASP A 340 -15.69 -9.62 -23.27
C ASP A 340 -16.63 -8.55 -23.88
N ASN A 341 -17.60 -8.06 -23.11
CA ASN A 341 -18.66 -7.17 -23.57
C ASN A 341 -18.30 -5.67 -23.40
N LEU A 342 -17.01 -5.31 -23.42
CA LEU A 342 -16.59 -3.90 -23.36
C LEU A 342 -16.78 -3.18 -24.71
N ASP A 343 -16.77 -3.94 -25.81
CA ASP A 343 -16.91 -3.42 -27.19
C ASP A 343 -18.32 -3.57 -27.77
N GLY A 344 -19.19 -4.36 -27.13
CA GLY A 344 -20.59 -4.53 -27.52
C GLY A 344 -21.50 -3.94 -26.46
N ASP A 345 -22.38 -3.01 -26.88
CA ASP A 345 -23.36 -2.33 -26.03
C ASP A 345 -23.87 -3.19 -24.87
N ASP A 346 -23.59 -2.70 -23.67
CA ASP A 346 -23.96 -3.25 -22.37
C ASP A 346 -25.26 -4.07 -22.43
N HIS A 347 -25.19 -5.40 -22.37
CA HIS A 347 -26.39 -6.22 -22.16
C HIS A 347 -27.10 -5.85 -20.84
N VAL A 348 -26.38 -5.21 -19.90
CA VAL A 348 -26.97 -4.62 -18.69
C VAL A 348 -27.89 -3.44 -19.01
N SER A 349 -27.56 -2.64 -20.04
CA SER A 349 -28.43 -1.58 -20.54
C SER A 349 -29.68 -2.11 -21.25
N MET A 350 -29.57 -3.30 -21.86
CA MET A 350 -30.69 -4.02 -22.48
C MET A 350 -31.75 -4.47 -21.45
N PHE A 351 -31.36 -4.66 -20.19
CA PHE A 351 -32.26 -4.95 -19.07
C PHE A 351 -32.53 -3.75 -18.15
N SER A 352 -31.91 -2.59 -18.41
CA SER A 352 -32.06 -1.37 -17.61
C SER A 352 -32.65 -0.23 -18.44
N THR A 353 -33.83 -0.44 -19.03
CA THR A 353 -34.72 0.69 -19.26
C THR A 353 -35.05 1.33 -17.90
N ALA A 354 -34.99 2.65 -17.83
CA ALA A 354 -35.06 3.42 -16.58
C ALA A 354 -36.37 3.26 -15.78
N ASP A 355 -37.35 2.55 -16.35
CA ASP A 355 -38.50 2.00 -15.65
C ASP A 355 -38.35 0.48 -15.64
N HIS A 356 -38.44 -0.15 -14.47
CA HIS A 356 -38.29 -1.60 -14.20
C HIS A 356 -39.32 -2.51 -14.92
N LYS A 357 -39.62 -2.27 -16.19
CA LYS A 357 -40.37 -3.18 -17.04
C LYS A 357 -39.36 -3.91 -17.92
N THR A 358 -39.24 -5.21 -17.69
CA THR A 358 -38.57 -6.14 -18.59
C THR A 358 -39.03 -5.88 -20.03
N TYR A 359 -38.12 -5.89 -21.00
CA TYR A 359 -38.45 -5.73 -22.41
C TYR A 359 -39.54 -6.76 -22.80
N ASP A 360 -40.72 -6.25 -23.13
CA ASP A 360 -41.92 -7.04 -23.38
C ASP A 360 -42.08 -7.14 -24.91
N ALA A 361 -41.56 -8.23 -25.49
CA ALA A 361 -41.50 -8.42 -26.94
C ALA A 361 -42.89 -8.37 -27.62
N GLU A 362 -43.93 -8.81 -26.91
CA GLU A 362 -45.32 -8.77 -27.39
C GLU A 362 -45.86 -7.35 -27.59
N LYS A 363 -45.38 -6.36 -26.82
CA LYS A 363 -45.86 -4.97 -26.96
C LYS A 363 -45.11 -4.16 -27.98
N THR A 364 -43.87 -4.54 -28.28
CA THR A 364 -42.97 -3.76 -29.13
C THR A 364 -42.91 -4.31 -30.55
N GLY A 365 -43.25 -5.58 -30.77
CA GLY A 365 -43.43 -6.15 -32.11
C GLY A 365 -42.14 -6.28 -32.93
N VAL A 366 -40.98 -6.08 -32.31
CA VAL A 366 -39.65 -6.16 -32.94
C VAL A 366 -38.76 -7.08 -32.09
N PRO A 367 -37.84 -7.87 -32.67
CA PRO A 367 -36.85 -8.63 -31.90
C PRO A 367 -35.89 -7.68 -31.14
N PRO A 368 -35.34 -8.11 -29.97
CA PRO A 368 -34.38 -7.31 -29.20
C PRO A 368 -33.15 -6.85 -29.99
N THR A 369 -32.81 -7.57 -31.06
CA THR A 369 -31.66 -7.33 -31.94
C THR A 369 -31.84 -6.08 -32.83
N GLU A 370 -33.06 -5.64 -33.07
CA GLU A 370 -33.38 -4.51 -33.97
C GLU A 370 -33.99 -3.31 -33.23
N ALA A 371 -34.04 -3.35 -31.89
CA ALA A 371 -34.53 -2.24 -31.10
C ALA A 371 -33.55 -1.04 -31.21
N PRO A 372 -34.03 0.19 -31.46
CA PRO A 372 -33.17 1.35 -31.52
C PRO A 372 -32.46 1.54 -30.17
N THR A 373 -31.13 1.65 -30.20
CA THR A 373 -30.31 1.93 -29.02
C THR A 373 -30.72 3.27 -28.44
N VAL A 374 -31.52 3.22 -27.37
CA VAL A 374 -31.91 4.42 -26.62
C VAL A 374 -30.64 4.95 -25.97
N GLN A 375 -30.12 6.09 -26.47
CA GLN A 375 -29.05 6.80 -25.79
C GLN A 375 -29.46 6.99 -24.32
N PRO A 376 -28.61 6.64 -23.35
CA PRO A 376 -28.98 6.75 -21.95
C PRO A 376 -29.35 8.21 -21.68
N LYS A 377 -30.64 8.48 -21.39
CA LYS A 377 -31.08 9.80 -20.93
C LYS A 377 -30.13 10.20 -19.80
N LYS A 378 -29.44 11.34 -19.95
CA LYS A 378 -28.56 11.89 -18.90
C LYS A 378 -29.34 11.85 -17.59
N PHE A 379 -28.97 10.94 -16.70
CA PHE A 379 -29.73 10.71 -15.48
C PHE A 379 -29.65 12.00 -14.64
N SER A 380 -30.75 12.74 -14.59
CA SER A 380 -30.90 13.93 -13.78
C SER A 380 -30.89 13.50 -12.32
N ALA A 381 -29.72 13.58 -11.69
CA ALA A 381 -29.52 13.20 -10.29
C ALA A 381 -30.32 14.10 -9.32
N THR A 382 -30.99 15.14 -9.81
CA THR A 382 -31.61 16.20 -9.02
C THR A 382 -32.79 15.72 -8.15
N LYS A 383 -33.36 14.52 -8.41
CA LYS A 383 -34.52 13.98 -7.66
C LYS A 383 -34.25 12.75 -6.79
N ALA A 384 -33.03 12.22 -6.75
CA ALA A 384 -32.74 11.04 -5.93
C ALA A 384 -32.49 11.42 -4.46
N SER A 385 -33.22 10.78 -3.54
CA SER A 385 -33.01 10.96 -2.10
C SER A 385 -31.61 10.50 -1.70
N PHE A 386 -31.06 11.09 -0.63
CA PHE A 386 -29.73 10.74 -0.10
C PHE A 386 -29.61 9.23 0.18
N PHE A 387 -30.68 8.61 0.68
CA PHE A 387 -30.72 7.18 0.97
C PHE A 387 -30.71 6.31 -0.29
N ASP A 388 -31.42 6.70 -1.36
CA ASP A 388 -31.38 5.97 -2.64
C ASP A 388 -29.98 5.98 -3.24
N ARG A 389 -29.26 7.10 -3.10
CA ARG A 389 -27.86 7.22 -3.56
C ARG A 389 -26.88 6.35 -2.78
N ILE A 390 -27.18 6.07 -1.51
CA ILE A 390 -26.34 5.23 -0.64
C ILE A 390 -26.64 3.75 -0.85
N PHE A 391 -27.92 3.38 -0.89
CA PHE A 391 -28.37 1.99 -0.87
C PHE A 391 -28.58 1.36 -2.26
N ASP A 392 -28.59 2.16 -3.34
CA ASP A 392 -28.67 1.65 -4.72
C ASP A 392 -27.37 1.95 -5.52
N PRO A 393 -26.21 1.39 -5.09
CA PRO A 393 -24.92 1.67 -5.72
C PRO A 393 -24.87 1.23 -7.18
N ARG A 394 -25.72 0.28 -7.60
CA ARG A 394 -25.83 -0.14 -9.00
C ARG A 394 -26.34 0.98 -9.91
N LYS A 395 -27.25 1.83 -9.42
CA LYS A 395 -27.79 2.96 -10.21
C LYS A 395 -26.90 4.20 -10.15
N PHE A 396 -26.38 4.54 -8.97
CA PHE A 396 -25.69 5.82 -8.76
C PHE A 396 -24.17 5.76 -8.87
N LYS A 397 -23.56 4.57 -8.79
CA LYS A 397 -22.12 4.33 -8.96
C LYS A 397 -21.84 3.37 -10.14
N SER A 398 -22.71 3.36 -11.15
CA SER A 398 -22.53 2.55 -12.36
C SER A 398 -21.31 3.01 -13.17
N TYR A 399 -20.70 2.08 -13.92
CA TYR A 399 -19.61 2.38 -14.84
C TYR A 399 -19.96 3.52 -15.81
N GLN A 400 -21.18 3.51 -16.37
CA GLN A 400 -21.67 4.55 -17.28
C GLN A 400 -21.64 5.95 -16.65
N ARG A 401 -22.00 6.07 -15.37
CA ARG A 401 -21.94 7.36 -14.68
C ARG A 401 -20.50 7.80 -14.40
N VAL A 402 -19.63 6.88 -13.98
CA VAL A 402 -18.20 7.20 -13.85
C VAL A 402 -17.63 7.63 -15.21
N ARG A 403 -17.93 6.90 -16.29
CA ARG A 403 -17.55 7.24 -17.67
C ARG A 403 -18.10 8.59 -18.12
N SER A 404 -19.28 9.00 -17.65
CA SER A 404 -19.85 10.32 -17.98
C SER A 404 -19.14 11.49 -17.28
N VAL A 405 -18.43 11.22 -16.18
CA VAL A 405 -17.69 12.23 -15.40
C VAL A 405 -16.20 12.20 -15.76
N VAL A 406 -15.68 11.06 -16.20
CA VAL A 406 -14.31 10.93 -16.68
C VAL A 406 -14.22 11.56 -18.07
N PRO A 407 -13.34 12.57 -18.27
CA PRO A 407 -13.09 13.14 -19.58
C PRO A 407 -12.66 12.04 -20.57
N GLN A 408 -13.24 12.01 -21.77
CA GLN A 408 -12.75 11.14 -22.83
C GLN A 408 -11.48 11.77 -23.42
N TRP A 409 -10.33 11.33 -22.92
CA TRP A 409 -9.05 11.65 -23.56
C TRP A 409 -8.87 10.76 -24.79
N ALA A 410 -8.31 11.34 -25.86
CA ALA A 410 -7.86 10.54 -26.99
C ALA A 410 -6.82 9.52 -26.51
N PRO A 411 -6.78 8.31 -27.11
CA PRO A 411 -5.73 7.35 -26.78
C PRO A 411 -4.36 8.00 -26.98
N PRO A 412 -3.38 7.70 -26.10
CA PRO A 412 -2.03 8.21 -26.25
C PRO A 412 -1.46 7.81 -27.61
N GLN A 413 -0.90 8.80 -28.32
CA GLN A 413 -0.15 8.54 -29.55
C GLN A 413 1.30 8.26 -29.18
N TYR A 414 1.80 7.12 -29.64
CA TYR A 414 3.18 6.70 -29.44
C TYR A 414 4.02 7.04 -30.67
N ASP A 415 5.30 7.30 -30.46
CA ASP A 415 6.25 7.31 -31.57
C ASP A 415 6.41 5.89 -32.12
N ALA A 416 6.65 5.74 -33.42
CA ALA A 416 6.73 4.43 -34.07
C ALA A 416 7.80 3.54 -33.42
N ARG A 417 8.90 4.16 -32.97
CA ARG A 417 9.97 3.50 -32.24
C ARG A 417 9.50 2.98 -30.88
N ASP A 418 8.76 3.78 -30.12
CA ASP A 418 8.31 3.40 -28.78
C ASP A 418 7.29 2.25 -28.87
N GLU A 419 6.43 2.23 -29.88
CA GLU A 419 5.48 1.15 -30.12
C GLU A 419 6.17 -0.18 -30.46
N GLU A 420 7.17 -0.15 -31.35
CA GLU A 420 7.92 -1.35 -31.75
C GLU A 420 8.75 -1.93 -30.59
N PHE A 421 9.45 -1.05 -29.86
CA PHE A 421 10.43 -1.46 -28.85
C PHE A 421 9.89 -1.52 -27.41
N ALA A 422 8.62 -1.14 -27.17
CA ALA A 422 8.00 -1.09 -25.84
C ALA A 422 8.24 -2.36 -25.01
N TYR A 423 8.07 -3.54 -25.62
CA TYR A 423 8.16 -4.83 -24.94
C TYR A 423 9.53 -5.52 -25.08
N PHE A 424 10.56 -4.78 -25.50
CA PHE A 424 11.93 -5.27 -25.50
C PHE A 424 12.60 -5.00 -24.15
N ASN A 425 13.57 -5.85 -23.80
CA ASN A 425 14.31 -5.68 -22.57
C ASN A 425 15.05 -4.33 -22.59
N PRO A 426 15.02 -3.53 -21.51
CA PRO A 426 15.74 -2.27 -21.41
C PRO A 426 17.23 -2.38 -21.76
N ALA A 427 17.86 -3.54 -21.57
CA ALA A 427 19.25 -3.76 -21.99
C ALA A 427 19.48 -3.66 -23.51
N ILE A 428 18.42 -3.72 -24.33
CA ILE A 428 18.45 -3.62 -25.79
C ILE A 428 18.04 -2.20 -26.23
N THR A 429 17.07 -1.60 -25.53
CA THR A 429 16.44 -0.35 -25.94
C THR A 429 17.01 0.90 -25.26
N SER A 430 17.73 0.75 -24.15
CA SER A 430 18.28 1.87 -23.40
C SER A 430 19.26 2.67 -24.25
N GLN A 431 19.02 3.97 -24.37
CA GLN A 431 19.95 4.88 -25.02
C GLN A 431 21.23 5.05 -24.18
N VAL A 432 22.32 5.47 -24.84
CA VAL A 432 23.57 5.79 -24.15
C VAL A 432 23.30 6.94 -23.15
N PRO A 433 23.61 6.77 -21.86
CA PRO A 433 23.26 7.77 -20.86
C PRO A 433 24.07 9.05 -21.06
N ASN A 434 23.38 10.20 -21.10
CA ASN A 434 24.04 11.50 -21.14
C ASN A 434 24.77 11.79 -19.82
N LEU A 435 26.06 12.06 -19.89
CA LEU A 435 26.90 12.38 -18.73
C LEU A 435 26.71 13.85 -18.36
N TRP A 436 26.21 14.08 -17.14
CA TRP A 436 25.94 15.44 -16.65
C TRP A 436 26.95 15.82 -15.57
N ILE A 437 27.84 16.74 -15.92
CA ILE A 437 28.91 17.24 -15.05
C ILE A 437 28.59 18.65 -14.54
N VAL A 438 29.38 19.13 -13.59
CA VAL A 438 29.19 20.45 -12.98
C VAL A 438 30.11 21.44 -13.68
N ARG A 439 29.58 22.59 -14.11
CA ARG A 439 30.38 23.68 -14.65
C ARG A 439 31.23 24.33 -13.57
N ASP A 440 32.53 24.42 -13.84
CA ASP A 440 33.52 25.11 -13.02
C ASP A 440 33.90 26.47 -13.61
N GLU A 441 34.44 27.35 -12.77
CA GLU A 441 34.90 28.68 -13.19
C GLU A 441 36.25 28.64 -13.92
N MET A 442 37.05 27.56 -13.73
CA MET A 442 38.37 27.40 -14.35
C MET A 442 38.31 26.88 -15.79
N GLY A 443 37.12 26.55 -16.31
CA GLY A 443 36.91 26.05 -17.67
C GLY A 443 37.32 24.59 -17.88
N ILE A 444 37.60 23.83 -16.83
CA ILE A 444 38.02 22.42 -16.91
C ILE A 444 36.89 21.55 -17.45
N SER A 445 35.66 21.75 -16.98
CA SER A 445 34.43 21.11 -17.45
C SER A 445 34.19 21.33 -18.93
N GLN A 446 34.40 22.55 -19.44
CA GLN A 446 34.24 22.86 -20.86
C GLN A 446 35.27 22.15 -21.72
N ARG A 447 36.51 22.04 -21.22
CA ARG A 447 37.56 21.25 -21.86
C ARG A 447 37.20 19.77 -21.89
N GLU A 448 36.74 19.21 -20.76
CA GLU A 448 36.31 17.82 -20.67
C GLU A 448 35.11 17.51 -21.57
N VAL A 449 34.14 18.41 -21.65
CA VAL A 449 33.02 18.29 -22.58
C VAL A 449 33.55 18.26 -24.02
N ARG A 450 34.47 19.15 -24.38
CA ARG A 450 35.05 19.20 -25.73
C ARG A 450 35.82 17.93 -26.06
N GLU A 451 36.67 17.43 -25.16
CA GLU A 451 37.51 16.25 -25.40
C GLU A 451 36.69 14.95 -25.37
N SER A 452 35.71 14.82 -24.47
CA SER A 452 34.94 13.59 -24.26
C SER A 452 33.68 13.48 -25.13
N SER A 453 33.17 14.60 -25.68
CA SER A 453 31.96 14.61 -26.54
C SER A 453 32.06 13.74 -27.79
N ALA A 454 33.28 13.47 -28.26
CA ALA A 454 33.52 12.57 -29.40
C ALA A 454 33.22 11.09 -29.09
N VAL A 455 33.24 10.70 -27.80
CA VAL A 455 33.08 9.31 -27.36
C VAL A 455 31.74 9.09 -26.66
N ILE A 456 31.34 10.01 -25.77
CA ILE A 456 30.11 9.92 -25.00
C ILE A 456 29.35 11.25 -25.00
N PRO A 457 28.01 11.24 -25.04
CA PRO A 457 27.24 12.45 -24.80
C PRO A 457 27.54 12.97 -23.38
N ILE A 458 28.05 14.21 -23.29
CA ILE A 458 28.44 14.87 -22.06
C ILE A 458 28.03 16.34 -22.12
N THR A 459 27.57 16.89 -21.00
CA THR A 459 27.25 18.32 -20.88
C THR A 459 27.44 18.81 -19.44
N ASP A 460 27.84 20.08 -19.31
CA ASP A 460 27.99 20.84 -18.07
C ASP A 460 26.86 21.87 -17.88
N GLU A 461 25.88 21.90 -18.80
CA GLU A 461 24.78 22.87 -18.77
C GLU A 461 23.86 22.68 -17.55
N LEU A 462 23.31 23.79 -17.04
CA LEU A 462 22.35 23.83 -15.92
C LEU A 462 22.86 23.29 -14.58
N ALA A 463 24.16 23.01 -14.43
CA ALA A 463 24.79 22.66 -13.16
C ALA A 463 26.07 23.50 -12.95
N ARG A 464 26.24 24.09 -11.76
CA ARG A 464 27.40 24.92 -11.42
C ARG A 464 27.83 24.74 -9.98
N PHE A 465 29.04 25.16 -9.65
CA PHE A 465 29.44 25.36 -8.26
C PHE A 465 28.92 26.70 -7.74
N ASP A 466 28.44 26.70 -6.50
CA ASP A 466 28.17 27.91 -5.72
C ASP A 466 29.47 28.40 -5.06
N GLU A 467 29.48 29.62 -4.52
CA GLU A 467 30.65 30.26 -3.87
C GLU A 467 31.27 29.41 -2.74
N LYS A 468 30.48 28.49 -2.18
CA LYS A 468 30.89 27.54 -1.12
C LYS A 468 31.37 26.20 -1.67
N ASN A 469 31.72 26.11 -2.95
CA ASN A 469 32.09 24.88 -3.66
C ASN A 469 31.03 23.76 -3.56
N LYS A 470 29.76 24.14 -3.44
CA LYS A 470 28.62 23.20 -3.43
C LYS A 470 28.01 23.10 -4.81
N VAL A 471 27.64 21.89 -5.21
CA VAL A 471 26.97 21.66 -6.48
C VAL A 471 25.55 22.20 -6.40
N VAL A 472 25.18 23.06 -7.34
CA VAL A 472 23.82 23.59 -7.51
C VAL A 472 23.41 23.37 -8.96
N TRP A 473 22.14 23.07 -9.19
CA TRP A 473 21.57 22.97 -10.52
C TRP A 473 20.40 23.92 -10.66
N ASP A 474 20.15 24.39 -11.88
CA ASP A 474 19.10 25.36 -12.15
C ASP A 474 17.71 24.71 -12.13
N GLN A 475 16.92 25.09 -11.14
CA GLN A 475 15.56 24.56 -10.91
C GLN A 475 14.48 25.38 -11.65
N ALA A 476 14.82 26.49 -12.31
CA ALA A 476 13.84 27.35 -12.97
C ALA A 476 13.12 26.64 -14.14
N ASN A 477 13.84 25.79 -14.88
CA ASN A 477 13.27 24.97 -15.94
C ASN A 477 13.77 23.52 -15.85
N PRO A 478 13.12 22.68 -15.01
CA PRO A 478 13.56 21.30 -14.81
C PRO A 478 13.40 20.42 -16.06
N LEU A 479 12.52 20.77 -16.99
CA LEU A 479 12.32 20.00 -18.23
C LEU A 479 13.47 20.16 -19.22
N ALA A 480 14.26 21.23 -19.11
CA ALA A 480 15.46 21.45 -19.92
C ALA A 480 16.68 20.67 -19.41
N ALA A 481 16.56 19.94 -18.29
CA ALA A 481 17.68 19.21 -17.73
C ALA A 481 18.20 18.14 -18.70
N PRO A 482 19.54 17.97 -18.85
CA PRO A 482 20.11 17.08 -19.86
C PRO A 482 19.81 15.58 -19.71
N ILE A 483 19.26 15.19 -18.56
CA ILE A 483 18.90 13.82 -18.19
C ILE A 483 17.39 13.66 -18.03
N TYR A 484 16.61 14.64 -18.47
CA TYR A 484 15.16 14.55 -18.47
C TYR A 484 14.71 13.52 -19.52
N GLU A 485 13.92 12.55 -19.09
CA GLU A 485 13.26 11.58 -19.96
C GLU A 485 11.76 11.86 -19.88
N LYS A 486 11.13 12.04 -21.05
CA LYS A 486 9.68 12.21 -21.12
C LYS A 486 9.02 10.94 -20.60
N ARG A 487 8.11 11.09 -19.63
CA ARG A 487 7.28 9.98 -19.16
C ARG A 487 6.36 9.53 -20.30
N ILE A 488 6.47 8.25 -20.68
CA ILE A 488 5.56 7.60 -21.62
C ILE A 488 4.47 6.90 -20.79
N ASP A 489 3.21 7.32 -20.99
CA ASP A 489 2.05 6.69 -20.37
C ASP A 489 1.51 5.61 -21.30
N TYR A 490 1.74 4.35 -20.90
CA TYR A 490 1.34 3.12 -21.60
C TYR A 490 -0.06 2.64 -21.22
#